data_AF-A0A453I0D6-F1
#
_entry.id   AF-A0A453I0D6-F1
#
_cell.length_a   1.000
_cell.length_b   1.000
_cell.length_c   1.000
_cell.angle_alpha   90.00
_cell.angle_beta   90.00
_cell.angle_gamma   90.00
#
_symmetry.space_group_name_H-M   'P 1'
#
loop_
_entity.id
_entity.type
_entity.pdbx_description
1 polymer ?
#
loop_
_entity_poly.entity_id
_entity_poly.type
_entity_poly.pdbx_seq_one_letter_code
_entity_poly.pdbx_strand_id
1 'polypeptide(L)'
;AYRQMSLLLRRPPGREAYPGDVFYLHSRLLERAAKLNYLLGEGSMTALPIVETQSGDVSAYIPTNVISITDGQIFLSADLFNAGI
;
A
#
# COMPACT_ATOMS: atom_id res chain seq x y z
N ALA A 1 2.56 -1.66 12.31
CA ALA A 1 3.89 -1.54 12.96
C ALA A 1 4.43 -0.11 12.94
N TYR A 2 4.65 0.52 11.77
CA TYR A 2 5.31 1.83 11.69
C TYR A 2 4.61 2.96 12.48
N ARG A 3 3.27 3.00 12.45
CA ARG A 3 2.48 3.93 13.29
C ARG A 3 2.83 3.84 14.76
N GLN A 4 2.84 2.62 15.32
CA GLN A 4 3.13 2.37 16.72
C GLN A 4 4.56 2.82 17.08
N MET A 5 5.54 2.50 16.23
CA MET A 5 6.92 2.97 16.44
C MET A 5 7.01 4.48 16.46
N SER A 6 6.39 5.16 15.49
CA SER A 6 6.39 6.63 15.42
C SER A 6 5.73 7.28 16.63
N LEU A 7 4.61 6.71 17.11
CA LEU A 7 3.93 7.20 18.32
C LEU A 7 4.77 6.98 19.58
N LEU A 8 5.42 5.82 19.74
CA LEU A 8 6.33 5.55 20.87
C LEU A 8 7.53 6.51 20.88
N LEU A 9 8.04 6.86 19.69
CA LEU A 9 9.09 7.87 19.51
C LEU A 9 8.57 9.31 19.59
N ARG A 10 7.30 9.52 19.93
CA ARG A 10 6.65 10.84 20.05
C ARG A 10 6.75 11.69 18.78
N ARG A 11 6.80 11.07 17.60
CA ARG A 11 6.66 11.78 16.33
C ARG A 11 5.23 12.33 16.21
N PRO A 12 5.05 13.55 15.68
CA PRO A 12 3.72 14.14 15.54
C PRO A 12 2.85 13.29 14.59
N PRO A 13 1.65 12.87 15.03
CA PRO A 13 0.71 12.13 14.19
C PRO A 13 -0.10 13.06 13.28
N GLY A 14 -0.53 12.53 12.13
CA GLY A 14 -1.45 13.17 11.18
C GLY A 14 -2.75 12.38 11.04
N ARG A 15 -3.26 12.26 9.81
CA ARG A 15 -4.51 11.56 9.47
C ARG A 15 -4.47 10.11 9.98
N GLU A 16 -5.56 9.66 10.61
CA GLU A 16 -5.69 8.31 11.20
C GLU A 16 -4.54 7.93 12.17
N ALA A 17 -3.94 8.94 12.81
CA ALA A 17 -2.78 8.83 13.71
C ALA A 17 -1.49 8.27 13.06
N TYR A 18 -1.38 8.26 11.73
CA TYR A 18 -0.15 7.87 11.05
C TYR A 18 0.89 9.01 11.04
N PRO A 19 2.19 8.70 11.02
CA PRO A 19 3.22 9.72 10.81
C PRO A 19 3.15 10.29 9.39
N GLY A 20 3.62 11.52 9.19
CA GLY A 20 3.53 12.24 7.90
C GLY A 20 4.27 11.58 6.74
N ASP A 21 5.24 10.71 7.01
CA ASP A 21 6.03 9.98 6.02
C ASP A 21 5.49 8.57 5.72
N VAL A 22 4.26 8.24 6.14
CA VAL A 22 3.65 6.92 5.88
C VAL A 22 3.47 6.65 4.38
N PHE A 23 3.23 7.67 3.56
CA PHE A 23 3.22 7.52 2.11
C PHE A 23 4.59 7.11 1.57
N TYR A 24 5.64 7.80 2.03
CA TYR A 24 7.03 7.53 1.65
C TYR A 24 7.48 6.11 2.00
N LEU A 25 6.97 5.54 3.10
CA LEU A 25 7.24 4.16 3.48
C LEU A 25 6.82 3.16 2.39
N HIS A 26 5.63 3.35 1.82
CA HIS A 26 5.07 2.45 0.80
C HIS A 26 5.68 2.74 -0.58
N SER A 27 5.82 4.02 -0.94
CA SER A 27 6.32 4.40 -2.28
C SER A 27 7.74 3.86 -2.50
N ARG A 28 8.66 4.12 -1.57
CA ARG A 28 10.04 3.63 -1.69
C ARG A 28 10.16 2.10 -1.71
N LEU A 29 9.15 1.39 -1.19
CA LEU A 29 9.13 -0.06 -1.20
C LEU A 29 8.64 -0.58 -2.56
N LEU A 30 7.51 -0.05 -3.04
CA LEU A 30 6.86 -0.53 -4.27
C LEU A 30 7.58 -0.06 -5.53
N GLU A 31 8.14 1.15 -5.56
CA GLU A 31 8.92 1.68 -6.69
C GLU A 31 10.21 0.89 -6.98
N ARG A 32 10.60 -0.04 -6.10
CA ARG A 32 11.72 -0.96 -6.34
C ARG A 32 11.33 -2.17 -7.19
N ALA A 33 10.03 -2.47 -7.28
CA ALA A 33 9.51 -3.52 -8.13
C ALA A 33 9.34 -2.97 -9.55
N ALA A 34 10.31 -3.26 -10.42
CA ALA A 34 10.34 -2.75 -11.77
C ALA A 34 10.89 -3.78 -12.76
N LYS A 35 10.72 -3.49 -14.05
CA LYS A 35 11.42 -4.17 -15.15
C LYS A 35 12.68 -3.38 -15.50
N LEU A 36 13.84 -4.01 -15.38
CA LEU A 36 15.11 -3.42 -15.79
C LEU A 36 15.22 -3.36 -17.31
N ASN A 37 15.96 -2.36 -17.78
CA ASN A 37 16.25 -2.18 -19.20
C ASN A 37 17.30 -3.19 -19.71
N TYR A 38 17.54 -3.17 -21.02
CA TYR A 38 18.46 -4.10 -21.68
C TYR A 38 19.92 -3.99 -21.17
N LEU A 39 20.38 -2.78 -20.81
CA LEU A 39 21.73 -2.54 -20.28
C LEU A 39 21.96 -3.18 -18.91
N LEU A 40 20.87 -3.42 -18.17
CA LEU A 40 20.88 -3.99 -16.82
C LEU A 40 20.42 -5.47 -16.79
N GLY A 41 20.43 -6.15 -17.95
CA GLY A 41 20.17 -7.58 -18.04
C GLY A 41 18.70 -7.97 -17.96
N GLU A 42 17.77 -7.02 -18.14
CA GLU A 42 16.35 -7.30 -18.32
C GLU A 42 15.65 -8.04 -17.16
N GLY A 43 16.21 -8.06 -15.95
CA GLY A 43 15.54 -8.64 -14.78
C GLY A 43 14.22 -7.94 -14.44
N SER A 44 13.31 -8.64 -13.77
CA SER A 44 12.07 -8.06 -13.26
C SER A 44 11.82 -8.44 -11.81
N MET A 45 11.12 -7.55 -11.11
CA MET A 45 10.52 -7.82 -9.80
C MET A 45 9.08 -7.34 -9.86
N THR A 46 8.13 -8.27 -9.67
CA THR A 46 6.69 -7.95 -9.63
C THR A 46 6.24 -7.90 -8.18
N ALA A 47 5.59 -6.80 -7.79
CA ALA A 47 4.99 -6.66 -6.46
C ALA A 47 3.48 -6.89 -6.52
N LEU A 48 2.96 -7.68 -5.58
CA LEU A 48 1.52 -7.88 -5.35
C LEU A 48 1.18 -7.43 -3.92
N PRO A 49 1.07 -6.12 -3.66
CA PRO A 49 0.73 -5.63 -2.34
C PRO A 49 -0.71 -5.97 -1.97
N ILE A 50 -0.93 -6.39 -0.72
CA ILE A 50 -2.25 -6.65 -0.16
C ILE A 50 -2.53 -5.56 0.88
N VAL A 51 -3.69 -4.92 0.76
CA VAL A 51 -4.19 -3.93 1.71
C VAL A 51 -5.59 -4.32 2.14
N GLU A 52 -5.78 -4.45 3.45
CA GLU A 52 -7.07 -4.72 4.04
C GLU A 52 -7.89 -3.42 4.13
N THR A 53 -9.10 -3.43 3.57
CA THR A 53 -10.08 -2.36 3.75
C THR A 53 -11.03 -2.73 4.89
N GLN A 54 -11.40 -1.74 5.70
CA GLN A 54 -12.38 -1.94 6.77
C GLN A 54 -13.77 -1.70 6.21
N SER A 55 -14.66 -2.70 6.31
CA SER A 55 -16.02 -2.62 5.76
C SER A 55 -16.07 -2.23 4.27
N GLY A 56 -15.06 -2.61 3.49
CA GLY A 56 -14.97 -2.26 2.07
C GLY A 56 -14.59 -0.80 1.78
N ASP A 57 -14.21 -0.01 2.79
CA ASP A 57 -13.85 1.39 2.60
C ASP A 57 -12.49 1.55 1.92
N VAL A 58 -12.52 1.85 0.62
CA VAL A 58 -11.34 2.15 -0.20
C VAL A 58 -10.84 3.59 -0.04
N SER A 59 -11.61 4.47 0.61
CA SER A 59 -11.28 5.89 0.80
C SER A 59 -10.46 6.18 2.06
N ALA A 60 -10.25 5.15 2.90
CA ALA A 60 -9.36 5.20 4.05
C ALA A 60 -7.93 5.58 3.62
N TYR A 61 -7.17 6.14 4.56
CA TYR A 61 -5.90 6.82 4.24
C TYR A 61 -4.85 5.87 3.63
N ILE A 62 -4.71 4.67 4.18
CA ILE A 62 -3.72 3.69 3.68
C ILE A 62 -4.14 3.09 2.33
N PRO A 63 -5.38 2.59 2.13
CA PRO A 63 -5.85 2.15 0.82
C PRO A 63 -5.66 3.20 -0.27
N THR A 64 -6.06 4.46 -0.01
CA THR A 64 -5.91 5.55 -1.00
C THR A 64 -4.45 5.76 -1.39
N ASN A 65 -3.53 5.76 -0.41
CA ASN A 65 -2.10 5.92 -0.69
C ASN A 65 -1.55 4.78 -1.55
N VAL A 66 -1.87 3.52 -1.21
CA VAL A 66 -1.34 2.37 -1.96
C VAL A 66 -1.92 2.33 -3.37
N ILE A 67 -3.23 2.59 -3.54
CA ILE A 67 -3.87 2.69 -4.86
C ILE A 67 -3.17 3.72 -5.74
N SER A 68 -2.76 4.86 -5.16
CA SER A 68 -2.05 5.91 -5.92
C SER A 68 -0.61 5.56 -6.32
N ILE A 69 -0.02 4.51 -5.74
CA ILE A 69 1.36 4.06 -6.03
C ILE A 69 1.37 2.87 -7.01
N THR A 70 0.38 1.98 -6.90
CA THR A 70 0.31 0.77 -7.73
C THR A 70 -0.19 1.05 -9.15
N ASP A 71 0.25 0.24 -10.11
CA ASP A 71 -0.20 0.31 -11.52
C ASP A 71 -1.64 -0.18 -11.76
N GLY A 72 -2.32 -0.65 -10.71
CA GLY A 72 -3.70 -1.12 -10.75
C GLY A 72 -4.07 -1.87 -9.48
N GLN A 73 -5.32 -2.31 -9.39
CA GLN A 73 -5.85 -2.98 -8.22
C GLN A 73 -6.81 -4.11 -8.58
N ILE A 74 -6.79 -5.16 -7.76
CA ILE A 74 -7.81 -6.21 -7.72
C ILE A 74 -8.55 -6.04 -6.40
N PHE A 75 -9.84 -5.73 -6.48
CA PHE A 75 -10.69 -5.53 -5.31
C PHE A 75 -11.49 -6.80 -5.00
N LEU A 76 -11.37 -7.30 -3.77
CA LEU A 76 -12.10 -8.47 -3.29
C LEU A 76 -13.28 -7.99 -2.45
N SER A 77 -14.51 -8.35 -2.85
CA SER A 77 -15.73 -7.99 -2.12
C SER A 77 -16.23 -9.16 -1.29
N ALA A 78 -16.53 -8.92 -0.02
CA ALA A 78 -17.15 -9.90 0.86
C ALA A 78 -18.55 -10.31 0.37
N ASP A 79 -19.31 -9.40 -0.22
CA ASP A 79 -20.65 -9.69 -0.74
C ASP A 79 -20.59 -10.65 -1.94
N LEU A 80 -19.63 -10.45 -2.85
CA LEU A 80 -19.42 -11.35 -3.98
C LEU A 80 -18.96 -12.73 -3.51
N PHE A 81 -18.01 -12.76 -2.57
CA PHE A 81 -17.55 -14.01 -1.98
C PHE A 81 -18.69 -14.79 -1.30
N ASN A 82 -19.54 -14.12 -0.53
CA ASN A 82 -20.71 -14.73 0.12
C ASN A 82 -21.79 -15.17 -0.89
N ALA A 83 -21.84 -14.54 -2.07
CA ALA A 83 -22.69 -14.96 -3.19
C ALA A 83 -22.11 -16.15 -3.98
N GLY A 84 -20.92 -16.66 -3.60
CA GLY A 84 -20.25 -17.78 -4.26
C GLY A 84 -19.56 -17.41 -5.58
N ILE A 85 -19.27 -16.12 -5.78
CA ILE A 85 -18.54 -15.57 -6.93
C ILE A 85 -17.08 -15.33 -6.58
#